data_AF-A0A229SAU1-F1
#
_entry.id   AF-A0A229SAU1-F1
#
_cell.length_a   1.000
_cell.length_b   1.000
_cell.length_c   1.000
_cell.angle_alpha   90.00
_cell.angle_beta   90.00
_cell.angle_gamma   90.00
#
_symmetry.space_group_name_H-M   'P 1'
#
loop_
_entity.id
_entity.type
_entity.pdbx_description
1 polymer ?
#
loop_
_entity_poly.entity_id
_entity_poly.type
_entity_poly.pdbx_seq_one_letter_code
_entity_poly.pdbx_strand_id
1 'polypeptide(L)'
;MPRLIVLNGPPACGKSTLARLYAENHPLTLNLDIDRIRGLLGAWRDDAAKAGVLARELAMSAARTHVLRRFAERTRAAAEPEHVEAHEMLGGPGQLAAMYDRLVELVSTRPKAAVVRTRDGLVRQAYEGLLEQLA
;
A
#
# COMPACT_ATOMS: atom_id res chain seq x y z
N MET A 1 17.66 1.86 -0.06
CA MET A 1 17.16 2.78 0.99
C MET A 1 15.99 2.10 1.72
N PRO A 2 15.48 2.61 2.86
CA PRO A 2 14.10 2.30 3.23
C PRO A 2 13.17 2.64 2.05
N ARG A 3 12.17 1.79 1.81
CA ARG A 3 11.18 1.99 0.74
C ARG A 3 9.80 1.81 1.35
N LEU A 4 8.92 2.79 1.09
CA LEU A 4 7.50 2.64 1.31
C LEU A 4 6.89 2.16 -0.02
N ILE A 5 6.48 0.90 -0.07
CA ILE A 5 5.81 0.32 -1.24
C ILE A 5 4.30 0.43 -0.98
N VAL A 6 3.61 1.28 -1.75
CA VAL A 6 2.17 1.46 -1.66
C VAL A 6 1.50 0.60 -2.73
N LEU A 7 0.81 -0.47 -2.32
CA LEU A 7 0.02 -1.28 -3.24
C LEU A 7 -1.40 -0.70 -3.36
N ASN A 8 -1.76 -0.26 -4.56
CA ASN A 8 -3.10 0.26 -4.88
C ASN A 8 -3.74 -0.59 -6.00
N GLY A 9 -5.06 -0.57 -6.08
CA GLY A 9 -5.86 -1.35 -7.03
C GLY A 9 -7.23 -1.76 -6.45
N PRO A 10 -8.12 -2.31 -7.28
CA PRO A 10 -9.43 -2.82 -6.88
C PRO A 10 -9.45 -3.70 -5.60
N PRO A 11 -10.51 -3.69 -4.77
CA PRO A 11 -10.85 -4.82 -3.91
C PRO A 11 -10.70 -6.16 -4.63
N ALA A 12 -10.30 -7.18 -3.87
CA ALA A 12 -10.01 -8.55 -4.33
C ALA A 12 -8.90 -8.74 -5.39
N CYS A 13 -8.24 -7.69 -5.93
CA CYS A 13 -7.18 -7.86 -6.95
C CYS A 13 -5.84 -8.45 -6.45
N GLY A 14 -5.79 -9.00 -5.23
CA GLY A 14 -4.61 -9.68 -4.69
C GLY A 14 -3.59 -8.82 -3.91
N LYS A 15 -3.88 -7.54 -3.62
CA LYS A 15 -2.96 -6.63 -2.89
C LYS A 15 -2.36 -7.25 -1.61
N SER A 16 -3.19 -7.69 -0.67
CA SER A 16 -2.72 -8.26 0.61
C SER A 16 -1.99 -9.60 0.42
N THR A 17 -2.25 -10.33 -0.68
CA THR A 17 -1.49 -11.53 -1.05
C THR A 17 -0.07 -11.18 -1.49
N LEU A 18 0.09 -10.18 -2.36
CA LEU A 18 1.41 -9.68 -2.78
C LEU A 18 2.18 -9.04 -1.62
N ALA A 19 1.52 -8.23 -0.78
CA ALA A 19 2.15 -7.60 0.39
C ALA A 19 2.71 -8.64 1.38
N ARG A 20 1.93 -9.70 1.65
CA ARG A 20 2.34 -10.80 2.53
C ARG A 20 3.48 -11.60 1.91
N LEU A 21 3.38 -12.00 0.63
CA LEU A 21 4.43 -12.73 -0.06
C LEU A 21 5.73 -11.93 -0.16
N TYR A 22 5.64 -10.60 -0.34
CA TYR A 22 6.81 -9.73 -0.28
C TYR A 22 7.45 -9.75 1.11
N ALA A 23 6.66 -9.57 2.18
CA ALA A 23 7.20 -9.57 3.55
C ALA A 23 7.76 -10.93 4.00
N GLU A 24 7.17 -12.05 3.56
CA GLU A 24 7.69 -13.41 3.78
C GLU A 24 9.09 -13.59 3.18
N ASN A 25 9.37 -12.99 2.00
CA ASN A 25 10.65 -13.08 1.31
C ASN A 25 11.65 -11.97 1.63
N HIS A 26 11.24 -10.90 2.33
CA HIS A 26 12.08 -9.73 2.64
C HIS A 26 12.12 -9.51 4.17
N PRO A 27 13.11 -10.10 4.87
CA PRO A 27 13.21 -10.05 6.32
C PRO A 27 13.07 -8.64 6.91
N LEU A 28 12.33 -8.56 8.02
CA LEU A 28 12.04 -7.32 8.75
C LEU A 28 11.27 -6.24 7.96
N THR A 29 10.58 -6.62 6.88
CA THR A 29 9.58 -5.76 6.21
C THR A 29 8.32 -5.66 7.05
N LEU A 30 7.83 -4.43 7.26
CA LEU A 30 6.53 -4.19 7.87
C LEU A 30 5.42 -4.27 6.80
N ASN A 31 4.65 -5.36 6.79
CA ASN A 31 3.41 -5.43 6.02
C ASN A 31 2.30 -4.66 6.77
N LEU A 32 2.00 -3.45 6.30
CA LEU A 32 1.11 -2.51 6.96
C LEU A 32 -0.26 -2.47 6.28
N ASP A 33 -1.19 -3.30 6.78
CA ASP A 33 -2.55 -3.44 6.24
C ASP A 33 -3.53 -2.53 7.00
N ILE A 34 -4.08 -1.51 6.33
CA ILE A 34 -5.00 -0.52 6.92
C ILE A 34 -6.35 -1.12 7.30
N ASP A 35 -6.88 -2.07 6.52
CA ASP A 35 -8.13 -2.77 6.85
C ASP A 35 -7.96 -3.60 8.12
N ARG A 36 -6.78 -4.21 8.30
CA ARG A 36 -6.44 -4.93 9.53
C ARG A 36 -6.31 -3.99 10.73
N ILE A 37 -5.72 -2.81 10.57
CA ILE A 37 -5.63 -1.79 11.64
C ILE A 37 -7.04 -1.30 12.02
N ARG A 38 -7.92 -1.02 11.04
CA ARG A 38 -9.31 -0.65 11.28
C ARG A 38 -10.05 -1.71 12.10
N GLY A 39 -9.80 -2.99 11.80
CA GLY A 39 -10.35 -4.13 12.54
C GLY A 39 -9.91 -4.25 14.00
N LEU A 40 -8.86 -3.54 14.43
CA LEU A 40 -8.42 -3.49 15.84
C LEU A 40 -9.15 -2.41 16.66
N LEU A 41 -9.88 -1.49 16.02
CA LEU A 41 -10.63 -0.45 16.70
C LEU A 41 -11.94 -1.02 17.28
N GLY A 42 -12.22 -0.73 18.55
CA GLY A 42 -13.49 -1.07 19.17
C GLY A 42 -14.65 -0.40 18.44
N ALA A 43 -15.78 -1.11 18.30
CA ALA A 43 -16.99 -0.60 17.61
C ALA A 43 -16.77 -0.09 16.17
N TRP A 44 -15.70 -0.52 15.47
CA TRP A 44 -15.35 0.03 14.14
C TRP A 44 -16.45 -0.12 13.08
N ARG A 45 -17.39 -1.04 13.24
CA ARG A 45 -18.52 -1.23 12.32
C ARG A 45 -19.62 -0.17 12.50
N ASP A 46 -19.72 0.39 13.70
CA ASP A 46 -20.78 1.32 14.08
C ASP A 46 -20.48 2.74 13.53
N ASP A 47 -19.19 3.06 13.36
CA ASP A 47 -18.70 4.24 12.64
C ASP A 47 -17.48 3.87 11.76
N ALA A 48 -17.77 3.16 10.66
CA ALA A 48 -16.75 2.66 9.73
C ALA A 48 -15.93 3.78 9.05
N ALA A 49 -16.53 4.96 8.86
CA ALA A 49 -15.86 6.11 8.25
C ALA A 49 -14.79 6.69 9.20
N LYS A 50 -15.16 6.98 10.45
CA LYS A 50 -14.22 7.45 11.47
C LYS A 50 -13.16 6.41 11.79
N ALA A 51 -13.54 5.13 11.84
CA ALA A 51 -12.58 4.04 12.02
C ALA A 51 -11.57 3.95 10.86
N GLY A 52 -11.99 4.22 9.61
CA GLY A 52 -11.10 4.34 8.46
C GLY A 52 -10.10 5.49 8.59
N VAL A 53 -10.58 6.68 8.98
CA VAL A 53 -9.70 7.85 9.23
C VAL A 53 -8.66 7.55 10.31
N LEU A 54 -9.09 7.02 11.47
CA LEU A 54 -8.18 6.65 12.56
C LEU A 54 -7.18 5.55 12.15
N ALA A 55 -7.63 4.54 11.39
CA ALA A 55 -6.75 3.51 10.87
C ALA A 55 -5.71 4.07 9.89
N ARG A 56 -6.08 5.05 9.06
CA ARG A 56 -5.16 5.77 8.16
C ARG A 56 -4.11 6.55 8.94
N GLU A 57 -4.51 7.27 9.99
CA GLU A 57 -3.60 8.04 10.84
C GLU A 57 -2.61 7.14 11.60
N LEU A 58 -3.09 6.03 12.15
CA LEU A 58 -2.26 4.99 12.78
C LEU A 58 -1.30 4.36 11.77
N ALA A 59 -1.77 4.01 10.56
CA ALA A 59 -0.94 3.47 9.50
C ALA A 59 0.14 4.48 9.07
N MET A 60 -0.22 5.73 8.78
CA MET A 60 0.75 6.77 8.40
C MET A 60 1.78 7.01 9.51
N SER A 61 1.37 6.98 10.77
CA SER A 61 2.27 7.11 11.92
C SER A 61 3.23 5.91 12.06
N ALA A 62 2.73 4.69 11.88
CA ALA A 62 3.54 3.47 11.89
C ALA A 62 4.52 3.40 10.71
N ALA A 63 4.05 3.75 9.50
CA ALA A 63 4.86 3.86 8.30
C ALA A 63 5.96 4.91 8.47
N ARG A 64 5.62 6.13 8.93
CA ARG A 64 6.58 7.19 9.24
C ARG A 64 7.60 6.73 10.27
N THR A 65 7.17 6.10 11.36
CA THR A 65 8.08 5.61 12.41
C THR A 65 9.01 4.53 11.89
N HIS A 66 8.52 3.56 11.12
CA HIS A 66 9.33 2.49 10.55
C HIS A 66 10.31 3.04 9.50
N VAL A 67 9.84 3.87 8.56
CA VAL A 67 10.67 4.50 7.53
C VAL A 67 11.72 5.41 8.16
N LEU A 68 11.37 6.28 9.12
CA LEU A 68 12.33 7.14 9.81
C LEU A 68 13.33 6.36 10.66
N ARG A 69 12.93 5.26 11.32
CA ARG A 69 13.87 4.38 12.01
C ARG A 69 14.87 3.78 11.02
N ARG A 70 14.39 3.21 9.92
CA ARG A 70 15.22 2.62 8.87
C ARG A 70 16.07 3.64 8.11
N PHE A 71 15.56 4.87 8.02
CA PHE A 71 16.30 6.03 7.51
C PHE A 71 17.39 6.36 8.52
N ALA A 72 17.10 6.71 9.77
CA ALA A 72 18.09 6.99 10.82
C ALA A 72 19.17 5.88 11.00
N GLU A 73 18.81 4.60 10.96
CA GLU A 73 19.74 3.46 10.95
C GLU A 73 20.74 3.52 9.76
N ARG A 74 20.29 4.05 8.61
CA ARG A 74 21.05 4.25 7.36
C ARG A 74 21.58 5.67 7.17
N THR A 75 21.08 6.65 7.92
CA THR A 75 21.32 8.10 7.80
C THR A 75 22.32 8.60 8.82
N ARG A 76 22.54 7.80 9.86
CA ARG A 76 23.87 7.62 10.47
C ARG A 76 24.96 7.28 9.42
N ALA A 77 24.61 7.05 8.14
CA ALA A 77 25.51 7.01 6.99
C ALA A 77 25.09 7.84 5.73
N ALA A 78 24.01 8.66 5.72
CA ALA A 78 23.64 9.65 4.66
C ALA A 78 22.23 10.31 4.80
N ALA A 79 22.10 11.61 4.51
CA ALA A 79 20.88 12.46 4.55
C ALA A 79 20.28 12.73 3.12
N GLU A 80 19.10 13.33 2.85
CA GLU A 80 18.00 13.91 3.67
C GLU A 80 16.59 13.76 2.96
N PRO A 81 15.51 14.61 3.06
CA PRO A 81 14.09 14.19 2.81
C PRO A 81 13.47 14.65 1.44
N GLU A 82 12.17 14.49 1.05
CA GLU A 82 10.89 14.90 1.71
C GLU A 82 9.54 14.54 0.94
N HIS A 83 8.36 14.59 1.62
CA HIS A 83 6.92 14.77 1.17
C HIS A 83 5.91 13.60 0.75
N VAL A 84 4.56 13.85 0.74
CA VAL A 84 3.43 12.94 1.24
C VAL A 84 2.04 12.91 0.46
N GLU A 85 1.11 11.98 0.84
CA GLU A 85 -0.41 11.88 0.71
C GLU A 85 -1.11 11.29 -0.59
N ALA A 86 -2.37 10.72 -0.66
CA ALA A 86 -3.40 10.18 0.29
C ALA A 86 -4.65 9.44 -0.39
N HIS A 87 -5.62 8.98 0.45
CA HIS A 87 -7.10 8.76 0.27
C HIS A 87 -7.77 7.42 -0.21
N GLU A 88 -8.98 7.15 0.35
CA GLU A 88 -9.92 6.02 0.10
C GLU A 88 -11.30 6.51 -0.39
N MET A 89 -12.02 5.71 -1.21
CA MET A 89 -13.50 5.62 -1.25
C MET A 89 -13.93 4.43 -2.15
N LEU A 90 -14.89 3.58 -1.76
CA LEU A 90 -15.39 2.48 -2.59
C LEU A 90 -16.92 2.33 -2.55
N GLY A 91 -17.54 2.45 -3.71
CA GLY A 91 -18.88 1.92 -4.00
C GLY A 91 -18.82 0.82 -5.06
N GLY A 92 -19.99 0.32 -5.49
CA GLY A 92 -20.14 -0.97 -6.18
C GLY A 92 -19.51 -1.12 -7.58
N PRO A 93 -19.79 -2.24 -8.29
CA PRO A 93 -19.02 -2.67 -9.47
C PRO A 93 -18.82 -1.62 -10.59
N GLY A 94 -19.81 -0.78 -10.89
CA GLY A 94 -19.63 0.30 -11.88
C GLY A 94 -18.71 1.43 -11.40
N GLN A 95 -18.72 1.73 -10.10
CA GLN A 95 -17.81 2.69 -9.47
C GLN A 95 -16.41 2.11 -9.30
N LEU A 96 -16.29 0.79 -9.18
CA LEU A 96 -15.02 0.07 -9.23
C LEU A 96 -14.34 0.15 -10.61
N ALA A 97 -15.12 0.00 -11.69
CA ALA A 97 -14.65 0.22 -13.06
C ALA A 97 -14.20 1.69 -13.25
N ALA A 98 -15.04 2.65 -12.85
CA ALA A 98 -14.67 4.07 -12.91
C ALA A 98 -13.43 4.43 -12.05
N MET A 99 -13.20 3.74 -10.91
CA MET A 99 -11.96 3.85 -10.15
C MET A 99 -10.76 3.28 -10.90
N TYR A 100 -10.91 2.14 -11.57
CA TYR A 100 -9.85 1.53 -12.37
C TYR A 100 -9.45 2.45 -13.52
N ASP A 101 -10.40 2.99 -14.28
CA ASP A 101 -10.13 3.89 -15.41
C ASP A 101 -9.41 5.16 -14.94
N ARG A 102 -9.90 5.79 -13.86
CA ARG A 102 -9.22 6.94 -13.22
C ARG A 102 -7.82 6.59 -12.71
N LEU A 103 -7.60 5.38 -12.20
CA LEU A 103 -6.28 4.93 -11.74
C LEU A 103 -5.32 4.74 -12.92
N VAL A 104 -5.78 4.17 -14.03
CA VAL A 104 -5.00 4.02 -15.27
C VAL A 104 -4.61 5.40 -15.83
N GLU A 105 -5.57 6.32 -15.91
CA GLU A 105 -5.33 7.71 -16.31
C GLU A 105 -4.31 8.39 -15.37
N LEU A 106 -4.51 8.29 -14.06
CA LEU A 106 -3.62 8.88 -13.06
C LEU A 106 -2.20 8.29 -13.10
N VAL A 107 -2.05 6.98 -13.37
CA VAL A 107 -0.73 6.35 -13.54
C VAL A 107 -0.03 6.85 -14.79
N SER A 108 -0.74 7.10 -15.90
CA SER A 108 -0.14 7.68 -17.12
C SER A 108 0.52 9.05 -16.88
N THR A 109 0.01 9.82 -15.91
CA THR A 109 0.59 11.12 -15.49
C THR A 109 1.72 11.01 -14.48
N ARG A 110 2.03 9.81 -13.98
CA ARG A 110 2.99 9.58 -12.88
C ARG A 110 4.10 8.62 -13.32
N PRO A 111 5.22 9.11 -13.89
CA PRO A 111 6.28 8.25 -14.46
C PRO A 111 7.03 7.37 -13.45
N LYS A 112 6.74 7.49 -12.14
CA LYS A 112 7.26 6.60 -11.07
C LYS A 112 6.26 5.55 -10.60
N ALA A 113 5.04 5.52 -11.16
CA ALA A 113 4.00 4.56 -10.80
C ALA A 113 4.03 3.37 -11.76
N ALA A 114 4.26 2.17 -11.21
CA ALA A 114 4.31 0.93 -11.97
C ALA A 114 2.95 0.22 -11.99
N VAL A 115 2.58 -0.40 -13.12
CA VAL A 115 1.37 -1.22 -13.25
C VAL A 115 1.73 -2.70 -13.25
N VAL A 116 1.49 -3.37 -12.12
CA VAL A 116 1.57 -4.83 -12.02
C VAL A 116 0.22 -5.42 -12.42
N ARG A 117 0.16 -6.14 -13.55
CA ARG A 117 -1.07 -6.82 -13.97
C ARG A 117 -1.25 -8.14 -13.21
N THR A 118 -2.36 -8.27 -12.51
CA THR A 118 -2.74 -9.51 -11.81
C THR A 118 -3.76 -10.32 -12.62
N ARG A 119 -3.72 -11.65 -12.51
CA ARG A 119 -4.73 -12.57 -13.01
C ARG A 119 -5.05 -13.58 -11.91
N ASP A 120 -6.28 -14.07 -11.88
CA ASP A 120 -6.67 -15.10 -10.89
C ASP A 120 -5.82 -16.37 -11.02
N GLY A 121 -5.53 -17.02 -9.90
CA GLY A 121 -4.59 -18.14 -9.79
C GLY A 121 -3.10 -17.83 -10.03
N LEU A 122 -2.76 -16.76 -10.75
CA LEU A 122 -1.40 -16.48 -11.23
C LEU A 122 -0.58 -15.58 -10.28
N VAL A 123 -0.63 -15.89 -8.99
CA VAL A 123 -0.01 -15.10 -7.90
C VAL A 123 1.51 -14.94 -8.08
N ARG A 124 2.23 -16.00 -8.49
CA ARG A 124 3.69 -15.95 -8.64
C ARG A 124 4.12 -14.99 -9.75
N GLN A 125 3.44 -15.02 -10.90
CA GLN A 125 3.72 -14.12 -12.03
C GLN A 125 3.46 -12.66 -11.66
N ALA A 126 2.39 -12.39 -10.91
CA ALA A 126 2.13 -11.05 -10.38
C ALA A 126 3.19 -10.60 -9.36
N TYR A 127 3.79 -11.52 -8.61
CA TYR A 127 4.87 -11.22 -7.68
C TYR A 127 6.21 -10.97 -8.39
N GLU A 128 6.55 -11.79 -9.40
CA GLU A 128 7.71 -11.58 -10.27
C GLU A 128 7.63 -10.20 -10.95
N GLY A 129 6.48 -9.87 -11.55
CA GLY A 129 6.24 -8.54 -12.13
C GLY A 129 6.25 -7.40 -11.11
N LEU A 130 5.97 -7.64 -9.82
CA LEU A 130 6.18 -6.64 -8.76
C LEU A 130 7.67 -6.44 -8.47
N LEU A 131 8.46 -7.51 -8.44
CA LEU A 131 9.92 -7.42 -8.19
C LEU A 131 10.65 -6.73 -9.32
N GLU A 132 10.29 -6.99 -10.58
CA GLU A 132 10.84 -6.29 -11.77
C GLU A 132 10.67 -4.77 -11.69
N GLN A 133 9.52 -4.30 -11.21
CA GLN A 133 9.22 -2.87 -11.04
C GLN A 133 9.87 -2.25 -9.78
N LEU A 134 10.51 -3.07 -8.96
CA LEU A 134 11.24 -2.65 -7.77
C LEU A 134 12.77 -2.75 -7.94
N ALA A 135 13.28 -3.37 -9.00
CA ALA A 135 14.71 -3.43 -9.31
C ALA A 135 15.32 -2.03 -9.55
#